data_AF-M1IS33-F1
#
_entry.id   AF-M1IS33-F1
#
_cell.length_a   1.000
_cell.length_b   1.000
_cell.length_c   1.000
_cell.angle_alpha   90.00
_cell.angle_beta   90.00
_cell.angle_gamma   90.00
#
_symmetry.space_group_name_H-M   'P 1'
#
loop_
_entity.id
_entity.type
_entity.pdbx_description
1 polymer ?
#
loop_
_entity_poly.entity_id
_entity_poly.type
_entity_poly.pdbx_seq_one_letter_code
_entity_poly.pdbx_strand_id
1 'polypeptide(L)' 'MVKVKFKYKGEEKEVDTSKIKKVWRVGKMVSFTYDDNGKTGRGAVSEKDAPKELLDMLARAEREKK' A
#
# COMPACT_ATOMS: atom_id res chain seq x y z
N MET A 1 2.88 2.63 14.98
CA MET A 1 2.82 3.18 13.61
C MET A 1 3.36 2.12 12.68
N VAL A 2 2.50 1.55 11.83
CA VAL A 2 2.88 0.42 10.96
C VAL A 2 3.51 0.94 9.69
N LYS A 3 4.64 0.34 9.29
CA LYS A 3 5.34 0.67 8.05
C LYS A 3 5.18 -0.47 7.05
N VAL A 4 4.91 -0.10 5.81
CA VAL A 4 4.92 -1.02 4.66
C VAL A 4 6.30 -0.93 4.04
N LYS A 5 7.04 -2.04 4.06
CA LYS A 5 8.30 -2.17 3.32
C LYS A 5 8.01 -2.69 1.91
N PHE A 6 8.57 -2.05 0.89
CA PHE A 6 8.36 -2.43 -0.49
C PHE A 6 9.59 -2.11 -1.34
N LYS A 7 9.73 -2.81 -2.46
CA LYS A 7 10.81 -2.55 -3.44
C LYS A 7 10.25 -1.73 -4.59
N TYR A 8 10.85 -0.59 -4.89
CA TYR A 8 10.48 0.25 -6.03
C TYR A 8 11.71 0.58 -6.87
N LYS A 9 11.68 0.18 -8.16
CA LYS A 9 12.79 0.37 -9.11
C LYS A 9 14.16 -0.12 -8.62
N GLY A 10 14.18 -1.19 -7.82
CA GLY A 10 15.44 -1.75 -7.29
C GLY A 10 15.78 -1.29 -5.87
N GLU A 11 15.17 -0.21 -5.38
CA GLU A 11 15.43 0.34 -4.04
C GLU A 11 14.42 -0.17 -3.02
N GLU A 12 14.89 -0.47 -1.81
CA GLU A 12 14.03 -0.70 -0.67
C GLU A 12 13.49 0.62 -0.14
N LYS A 13 12.17 0.69 -0.01
CA LYS A 13 11.46 1.85 0.52
C LYS A 13 10.54 1.42 1.65
N GLU A 14 10.30 2.37 2.55
CA GLU A 14 9.34 2.22 3.62
C GLU A 14 8.37 3.39 3.60
N VAL A 15 7.09 3.11 3.84
CA VAL A 15 6.08 4.14 4.03
C VAL A 15 5.20 3.81 5.22
N ASP A 16 4.89 4.82 6.03
CA ASP A 16 3.91 4.68 7.10
C ASP A 16 2.49 4.52 6.52
N THR A 17 1.71 3.62 7.09
CA THR A 17 0.32 3.36 6.67
C THR A 17 -0.55 4.62 6.70
N SER A 18 -0.26 5.57 7.59
CA SER A 18 -0.95 6.87 7.67
C SER A 18 -0.75 7.77 6.44
N LYS A 19 0.32 7.58 5.67
CA LYS A 19 0.57 8.34 4.43
C LYS A 19 -0.09 7.71 3.21
N ILE A 20 -0.65 6.51 3.34
CA ILE A 20 -1.29 5.78 2.25
C ILE A 20 -2.65 6.44 1.94
N LYS A 21 -2.88 6.75 0.66
CA LYS A 21 -4.06 7.47 0.17
C LYS A 21 -5.08 6.53 -0.48
N LYS A 22 -4.63 5.61 -1.35
CA LYS A 22 -5.49 4.63 -2.01
C LYS A 22 -4.84 3.27 -1.99
N VAL A 23 -5.65 2.23 -1.87
CA VAL A 23 -5.22 0.83 -1.90
C VAL A 23 -6.13 0.05 -2.84
N TRP A 24 -5.56 -0.84 -3.64
CA TRP A 24 -6.31 -1.74 -4.51
C TRP A 24 -5.52 -3.02 -4.80
N ARG A 25 -6.23 -4.09 -5.14
CA ARG A 25 -5.64 -5.37 -5.51
C ARG A 25 -5.39 -5.43 -7.03
N VAL A 26 -4.22 -5.94 -7.41
CA VAL A 26 -3.86 -6.27 -8.80
C VAL A 26 -3.28 -7.68 -8.80
N GLY A 27 -4.09 -8.68 -9.21
CA GLY A 27 -3.72 -10.08 -9.09
C GLY A 27 -3.42 -10.47 -7.64
N LYS A 28 -2.21 -10.96 -7.36
CA LYS A 28 -1.73 -11.32 -6.01
C LYS A 28 -0.96 -10.19 -5.31
N MET A 29 -0.96 -8.98 -5.88
CA MET A 29 -0.29 -7.82 -5.31
C MET A 29 -1.29 -6.82 -4.76
N VAL A 30 -0.93 -6.22 -3.63
CA VAL A 30 -1.62 -5.09 -3.03
C VAL A 30 -0.87 -3.84 -3.45
N SER A 31 -1.47 -3.07 -4.35
CA SER A 31 -0.96 -1.79 -4.83
C SER A 31 -1.54 -0.66 -4.02
N PHE A 32 -0.73 0.39 -3.81
CA PHE A 32 -1.16 1.56 -3.07
C PHE A 32 -0.48 2.83 -3.57
N THR A 33 -1.14 3.97 -3.36
CA THR A 33 -0.52 5.29 -3.47
C THR A 33 -0.30 5.89 -2.09
N TYR A 34 0.72 6.73 -1.96
CA TYR A 34 1.02 7.42 -0.71
C TYR A 34 1.52 8.85 -0.96
N ASP A 35 1.49 9.68 0.07
CA ASP A 35 2.14 10.99 0.03
C ASP A 35 3.64 10.89 0.31
N ASP A 36 4.44 11.30 -0.66
CA ASP A 36 5.90 11.34 -0.62
C ASP A 36 6.36 12.81 -0.68
N ASN A 37 6.24 13.50 0.46
CA ASN A 37 6.60 14.92 0.61
C ASN A 37 5.91 15.83 -0.44
N GLY A 38 4.59 15.72 -0.56
CA GLY A 38 3.79 16.52 -1.49
C GLY A 38 3.71 15.96 -2.91
N LYS A 39 4.40 14.86 -3.22
CA LYS A 39 4.23 14.10 -4.46
C LYS A 39 3.47 12.80 -4.19
N THR A 40 2.77 12.28 -5.20
CA THR A 40 2.11 10.98 -5.07
C THR A 40 3.09 9.86 -5.42
N GLY A 41 3.52 9.11 -4.40
CA GLY A 41 4.26 7.87 -4.56
C GLY A 41 3.35 6.68 -4.89
N ARG A 42 3.93 5.62 -5.47
CA ARG A 42 3.26 4.35 -5.72
C ARG A 42 4.11 3.21 -5.18
N GLY A 43 3.48 2.29 -4.48
CA GLY A 43 4.09 1.08 -3.96
C GLY A 43 3.22 -0.12 -4.25
N ALA A 44 3.85 -1.29 -4.26
CA ALA A 44 3.15 -2.56 -4.33
C ALA A 44 3.90 -3.58 -3.48
N VAL A 45 3.14 -4.40 -2.76
CA VAL A 45 3.65 -5.53 -2.01
C VAL A 45 2.84 -6.77 -2.38
N SER A 46 3.43 -7.95 -2.19
CA SER A 46 2.66 -9.18 -2.33
C SER A 46 1.67 -9.28 -1.16
N GLU A 47 0.50 -9.88 -1.38
CA GLU A 47 -0.52 -10.01 -0.32
C GLU A 47 -0.01 -10.75 0.92
N LYS A 48 0.89 -11.72 0.74
CA LYS A 48 1.53 -12.47 1.84
C LYS A 48 2.52 -11.64 2.67
N ASP A 49 3.14 -10.63 2.06
CA ASP A 49 4.12 -9.76 2.73
C ASP A 49 3.49 -8.44 3.19
N ALA A 50 2.20 -8.23 2.89
CA ALA A 50 1.46 -7.03 3.27
C ALA A 50 1.13 -7.07 4.78
N PRO A 51 1.35 -5.97 5.52
CA PRO A 51 0.92 -5.91 6.90
C PRO A 51 -0.60 -5.92 6.99
N LYS A 52 -1.12 -6.48 8.09
CA LYS A 52 -2.56 -6.61 8.35
C LYS A 52 -3.32 -5.29 8.16
N GLU A 53 -2.74 -4.18 8.62
CA GLU A 53 -3.36 -2.85 8.48
C GLU A 53 -3.57 -2.43 7.02
N LEU A 54 -2.63 -2.78 6.12
CA LEU A 54 -2.78 -2.52 4.68
C LEU A 54 -3.87 -3.42 4.06
N LEU A 55 -3.96 -4.67 4.50
CA LEU A 55 -5.01 -5.60 4.07
C LEU A 55 -6.39 -5.17 4.56
N ASP A 56 -6.48 -4.65 5.78
CA ASP A 56 -7.73 -4.11 6.33
C ASP A 56 -8.17 -2.86 5.55
N MET A 57 -7.24 -1.97 5.16
CA MET A 57 -7.52 -0.84 4.27
C MET A 57 -8.00 -1.30 2.89
N LEU A 58 -7.37 -2.34 2.33
CA LEU A 58 -7.81 -2.95 1.06
C LEU A 58 -9.25 -3.48 1.17
N ALA A 59 -9.55 -4.23 2.24
CA ALA A 59 -10.88 -4.80 2.45
C ALA A 59 -11.97 -3.72 2.58
N ARG A 60 -11.66 -2.59 3.23
CA ARG A 60 -12.55 -1.42 3.29
C ARG A 60 -12.77 -0.82 1.90
N ALA A 61 -11.68 -0.58 1.16
CA ALA A 61 -11.75 -0.02 -0.19
C ALA A 61 -12.51 -0.93 -1.19
N GLU A 62 -12.43 -2.26 -1.04
CA GLU A 62 -13.20 -3.21 -1.84
C GLU A 62 -14.70 -3.22 -1.49
N ARG A 63 -15.06 -2.97 -0.23
CA ARG A 63 -16.46 -2.84 0.21
C ARG A 63 -17.10 -1.54 -0.29
N GLU A 64 -16.39 -0.43 -0.24
CA GLU A 64 -16.90 0.88 -0.70
C GLU A 64 -17.09 0.98 -2.21
N LYS A 65 -16.47 0.07 -2.99
CA LYS A 65 -16.62 0.00 -4.44
C LYS A 65 -17.83 -0.83 -4.89
N LYS A 66 -18.46 -1.58 -3.98
CA LYS A 66 -19.68 -2.37 -4.26
C LYS A 66 -20.91 -1.56 -3.88
#